data_AF-A0A9P0ANQ5-F1
#
_entry.id   AF-A0A9P0ANQ5-F1
#
_cell.length_a   1.000
_cell.length_b   1.000
_cell.length_c   1.000
_cell.angle_alpha   90.00
_cell.angle_beta   90.00
_cell.angle_gamma   90.00
#
_symmetry.space_group_name_H-M   'P 1'
#
loop_
_entity.id
_entity.type
_entity.pdbx_description
1 polymer ?
#
loop_
_entity_poly.entity_id
_entity_poly.type
_entity_poly.pdbx_seq_one_letter_code
_entity_poly.pdbx_strand_id
1 'polypeptide(L)'
;MAPTNENNRKRKRTTSNNETTSKKRTTTLNSSIRVGNEYQAEIPEIQKTQLSKNTEEKSSRVWLPTEDSIELDEYIDFAKTKHNYSEEQALAMAFFHRYDYEKAKQDLANYAPVLEEWTKKDIADFRRGLKLYRGNFKKIQKMLPHKKIGSIASEEQALAMAFFHRYDYEKAKQDLANYAPVLEEWTKKDIADFRRGLKLYRGNFKKIQKMLPHKK
;
A
#
# COMPACT_ATOMS: atom_id res chain seq x y z
N MET A 1 -30.16 29.65 48.34
CA MET A 1 -29.69 29.61 46.93
C MET A 1 -28.30 30.22 46.91
N ALA A 2 -27.30 29.43 46.51
CA ALA A 2 -25.89 29.66 46.77
C ALA A 2 -25.23 30.62 45.76
N PRO A 3 -24.16 31.32 46.19
CA PRO A 3 -22.97 31.43 45.36
C PRO A 3 -21.74 30.84 46.06
N THR A 4 -20.89 30.30 45.20
CA THR A 4 -19.69 29.51 45.45
C THR A 4 -18.46 30.37 45.75
N ASN A 5 -17.61 29.80 46.59
CA ASN A 5 -16.36 30.30 47.13
C ASN A 5 -15.24 30.32 46.07
N GLU A 6 -14.58 31.47 45.90
CA GLU A 6 -13.39 31.67 45.08
C GLU A 6 -12.24 32.07 46.00
N ASN A 7 -11.18 31.24 46.10
CA ASN A 7 -9.86 31.71 46.51
C ASN A 7 -8.74 30.67 46.31
N ASN A 8 -7.83 31.02 45.40
CA ASN A 8 -6.36 31.02 45.52
C ASN A 8 -5.61 29.84 46.18
N ARG A 9 -4.60 29.29 45.46
CA ARG A 9 -3.18 29.35 45.90
C ARG A 9 -2.17 28.77 44.88
N LYS A 10 -1.19 29.63 44.53
CA LYS A 10 0.09 29.40 43.85
C LYS A 10 0.88 28.18 44.36
N ARG A 11 1.61 27.48 43.49
CA ARG A 11 2.91 26.88 43.84
C ARG A 11 3.98 26.97 42.73
N LYS A 12 5.03 27.71 43.08
CA LYS A 12 6.40 27.80 42.54
C LYS A 12 6.96 26.47 42.02
N ARG A 13 7.66 26.52 40.88
CA ARG A 13 8.54 25.44 40.42
C ARG A 13 9.99 25.90 40.59
N THR A 14 10.71 25.22 41.48
CA THR A 14 12.09 25.50 41.87
C THR A 14 13.08 24.88 40.88
N THR A 15 14.03 25.69 40.43
CA THR A 15 15.26 25.32 39.74
C THR A 15 16.16 24.51 40.67
N SER A 16 16.64 23.35 40.24
CA SER A 16 17.74 22.63 40.90
C SER A 16 18.69 22.13 39.83
N ASN A 17 19.81 22.83 39.70
CA ASN A 17 21.01 22.39 39.00
C ASN A 17 21.68 21.33 39.87
N ASN A 18 22.00 20.17 39.30
CA ASN A 18 23.04 19.30 39.81
C ASN A 18 23.84 18.76 38.63
N GLU A 19 25.03 19.31 38.44
CA GLU A 19 26.09 18.72 37.64
C GLU A 19 26.55 17.44 38.32
N THR A 20 26.39 16.31 37.64
CA THR A 20 27.19 15.10 37.93
C THR A 20 27.85 14.64 36.65
N THR A 21 29.17 14.78 36.66
CA THR A 21 30.09 14.28 35.64
C THR A 21 29.95 12.78 35.51
N SER A 22 29.42 12.31 34.38
CA SER A 22 29.50 10.92 33.95
C SER A 22 29.79 10.90 32.46
N LYS A 23 31.07 10.66 32.13
CA LYS A 23 31.60 10.51 30.77
C LYS A 23 31.04 9.23 30.14
N LYS A 24 29.75 9.23 29.78
CA LYS A 24 29.17 8.19 28.93
C LYS A 24 29.48 8.59 27.48
N ARG A 25 30.46 7.92 26.88
CA ARG A 25 30.59 7.86 25.41
C ARG A 25 29.38 7.09 24.88
N THR A 26 28.22 7.71 24.86
CA THR A 26 27.11 7.28 24.02
C THR A 26 27.22 8.09 22.75
N THR A 27 27.59 7.43 21.66
CA THR A 27 27.25 7.86 20.31
C THR A 27 25.73 7.77 20.14
N THR A 28 24.98 8.49 20.98
CA THR A 28 23.62 8.89 20.67
C THR A 28 23.80 9.97 19.64
N LEU A 29 23.67 9.60 18.36
CA LEU A 29 23.28 10.51 17.30
C LEU A 29 22.32 11.53 17.91
N ASN A 30 22.60 12.83 17.75
CA ASN A 30 21.83 13.94 18.28
C ASN A 30 20.41 13.98 17.65
N SER A 31 19.63 12.93 17.85
CA SER A 31 18.23 12.79 17.47
C SER A 31 17.38 13.40 18.57
N SER A 32 17.59 14.69 18.83
CA SER A 32 16.64 15.50 19.59
C SER A 32 15.58 16.02 18.62
N ILE A 33 14.31 15.98 19.04
CA ILE A 33 13.23 16.67 18.33
C ILE A 33 13.60 18.14 18.24
N ARG A 34 13.66 18.69 17.02
CA ARG A 34 14.00 20.09 16.80
C ARG A 34 12.73 20.93 16.91
N VAL A 35 12.85 22.07 17.58
CA VAL A 35 11.76 23.03 17.80
C VAL A 35 12.26 24.39 17.32
N GLY A 36 11.47 25.06 16.48
CA GLY A 36 11.83 26.29 15.79
C GLY A 36 10.91 26.52 14.60
N ASN A 37 10.83 27.76 14.13
CA ASN A 37 9.96 28.13 13.00
C ASN A 37 10.33 27.38 11.71
N GLU A 38 11.59 26.98 11.58
CA GLU A 38 12.12 26.18 10.47
C GLU A 38 11.78 24.68 10.58
N TYR A 39 11.21 24.23 11.70
CA TYR A 39 10.87 22.83 11.96
C TYR A 39 9.39 22.60 12.29
N GLN A 40 8.66 23.62 12.73
CA GLN A 40 7.26 23.54 13.11
C GLN A 40 6.36 24.03 11.98
N ALA A 41 5.19 23.41 11.83
CA ALA A 41 4.16 23.88 10.91
C ALA A 41 3.54 25.19 11.42
N GLU A 42 3.23 26.11 10.51
CA GLU A 42 2.39 27.26 10.80
C GLU A 42 0.98 26.77 11.11
N ILE A 43 0.47 27.09 12.30
CA ILE A 43 -0.87 26.67 12.75
C ILE A 43 -1.87 27.69 12.19
N PRO A 44 -2.78 27.31 11.27
CA PRO A 44 -3.76 28.23 10.74
C PRO A 44 -4.78 28.65 11.81
N GLU A 45 -5.25 29.88 11.75
CA GLU A 45 -6.36 30.34 12.60
C GLU A 45 -7.66 29.63 12.22
N ILE A 46 -8.47 29.30 13.23
CA ILE A 46 -9.76 28.62 13.03
C ILE A 46 -10.75 29.60 12.39
N GLN A 47 -10.91 29.52 11.07
CA GLN A 47 -11.93 30.27 10.35
C GLN A 47 -13.32 29.69 10.64
N LYS A 48 -14.20 30.49 11.25
CA LYS A 48 -15.59 30.12 11.59
C LYS A 48 -16.58 30.33 10.44
N THR A 49 -16.13 30.87 9.32
CA THR A 49 -16.99 31.24 8.18
C THR A 49 -16.47 30.54 6.92
N GLN A 50 -17.42 30.07 6.11
CA GLN A 50 -17.27 29.06 5.07
C GLN A 50 -15.97 29.12 4.25
N LEU A 51 -15.36 27.94 4.07
CA LEU A 51 -14.21 27.65 3.22
C LEU A 51 -14.20 28.56 1.97
N SER A 52 -13.12 29.33 1.82
CA SER A 52 -12.81 30.04 0.58
C SER A 52 -12.92 29.07 -0.60
N LYS A 53 -13.82 29.35 -1.56
CA LYS A 53 -14.13 28.56 -2.75
C LYS A 53 -12.97 28.41 -3.77
N ASN A 54 -11.75 28.74 -3.37
CA ASN A 54 -10.55 28.69 -4.21
C ASN A 54 -9.61 27.54 -3.86
N THR A 55 -10.14 26.46 -3.28
CA THR A 55 -9.46 25.17 -3.39
C THR A 55 -9.70 24.70 -4.80
N GLU A 56 -8.76 24.95 -5.72
CA GLU A 56 -8.66 24.17 -6.96
C GLU A 56 -8.94 22.71 -6.59
N GLU A 57 -9.92 22.08 -7.25
CA GLU A 57 -10.35 20.72 -6.96
C GLU A 57 -9.18 19.74 -7.17
N LYS A 58 -8.31 19.59 -6.16
CA LYS A 58 -7.17 18.65 -6.15
C LYS A 58 -7.63 17.20 -6.07
N SER A 59 -8.94 16.97 -6.00
CA SER A 59 -9.55 15.66 -5.88
C SER A 59 -10.57 15.46 -7.00
N SER A 60 -10.33 14.47 -7.84
CA SER A 60 -11.32 13.97 -8.80
C SER A 60 -12.12 12.85 -8.13
N ARG A 61 -13.44 12.90 -8.24
CA ARG A 61 -14.32 11.82 -7.77
C ARG A 61 -14.16 10.61 -8.70
N VAL A 62 -13.81 9.46 -8.13
CA VAL A 62 -13.55 8.21 -8.87
C VAL A 62 -14.62 7.14 -8.71
N TRP A 63 -15.48 7.26 -7.70
CA TRP A 63 -16.56 6.30 -7.43
C TRP A 63 -17.67 6.93 -6.57
N LEU A 64 -18.86 6.35 -6.66
CA LEU A 64 -19.95 6.56 -5.71
C LEU A 64 -20.58 5.25 -5.21
N PRO A 65 -20.97 5.18 -3.93
CA PRO A 65 -21.85 4.11 -3.48
C PRO A 65 -23.15 4.13 -4.28
N THR A 66 -23.58 2.96 -4.73
CA THR A 66 -24.87 2.68 -5.37
C THR A 66 -25.64 1.69 -4.50
N GLU A 67 -26.97 1.80 -4.49
CA GLU A 67 -27.85 0.94 -3.67
C GLU A 67 -28.10 -0.42 -4.35
N ASP A 68 -27.98 -0.50 -5.67
CA ASP A 68 -28.29 -1.70 -6.46
C ASP A 68 -27.04 -2.53 -6.75
N SER A 69 -26.70 -3.44 -5.82
CA SER A 69 -25.49 -4.27 -5.93
C SER A 69 -25.57 -5.36 -6.99
N ILE A 70 -26.77 -5.88 -7.28
CA ILE A 70 -26.97 -7.05 -8.16
C ILE A 70 -26.62 -6.71 -9.61
N GLU A 71 -27.14 -5.59 -10.13
CA GLU A 71 -26.87 -5.16 -11.51
C GLU A 71 -25.39 -4.79 -11.72
N LEU A 72 -24.75 -4.26 -10.68
CA LEU A 72 -23.33 -3.95 -10.68
C LEU A 72 -22.49 -5.22 -10.81
N ASP A 73 -22.80 -6.25 -10.02
CA ASP A 73 -22.09 -7.53 -10.04
C ASP A 73 -22.22 -8.22 -11.41
N GLU A 74 -23.43 -8.25 -11.98
CA GLU A 74 -23.66 -8.78 -13.33
C GLU A 74 -22.86 -8.04 -14.41
N TYR A 75 -22.78 -6.71 -14.29
CA TYR A 75 -21.98 -5.88 -15.19
C TYR A 75 -20.48 -6.15 -15.04
N ILE A 76 -19.97 -6.26 -13.81
CA ILE A 76 -18.56 -6.57 -13.53
C ILE A 76 -18.19 -7.92 -14.13
N ASP A 77 -19.03 -8.94 -13.95
CA ASP A 77 -18.83 -10.27 -14.51
C ASP A 77 -18.83 -10.26 -16.05
N PHE A 78 -19.73 -9.50 -16.67
CA PHE A 78 -19.74 -9.30 -18.12
C PHE A 78 -18.44 -8.64 -18.62
N ALA A 79 -17.97 -7.58 -17.95
CA ALA A 79 -16.77 -6.87 -18.34
C ALA A 79 -15.50 -7.74 -18.20
N LYS A 80 -15.41 -8.51 -17.11
CA LYS A 80 -14.31 -9.47 -16.86
C LYS A 80 -14.28 -10.58 -17.92
N THR A 81 -15.43 -11.22 -18.17
CA THR A 81 -15.50 -12.41 -19.04
C THR A 81 -15.37 -12.09 -20.52
N LYS A 82 -15.94 -10.97 -20.97
CA LYS A 82 -16.04 -10.64 -22.40
C LYS A 82 -14.92 -9.73 -22.90
N HIS A 83 -14.39 -8.87 -22.03
CA HIS A 83 -13.44 -7.82 -22.42
C HIS A 83 -12.16 -7.81 -21.58
N ASN A 84 -11.97 -8.79 -20.68
CA ASN A 84 -10.78 -8.92 -19.82
C ASN A 84 -10.48 -7.68 -18.96
N TYR A 85 -11.52 -6.93 -18.57
CA TYR A 85 -11.38 -5.81 -17.66
C TYR A 85 -11.06 -6.31 -16.23
N SER A 86 -10.24 -5.55 -15.50
CA SER A 86 -10.16 -5.70 -14.04
C SER A 86 -11.43 -5.16 -13.38
N GLU A 87 -11.67 -5.53 -12.13
CA GLU A 87 -12.82 -5.05 -11.37
C GLU A 87 -12.80 -3.51 -11.24
N GLU A 88 -11.64 -2.95 -10.93
CA GLU A 88 -11.45 -1.49 -10.81
C GLU A 88 -11.73 -0.77 -12.14
N GLN A 89 -11.33 -1.37 -13.26
CA GLN A 89 -11.61 -0.81 -14.59
C GLN A 89 -13.11 -0.84 -14.89
N ALA A 90 -13.78 -1.96 -14.57
CA ALA A 90 -15.21 -2.08 -14.71
C ALA A 90 -15.95 -1.03 -13.85
N LEU A 91 -15.59 -0.91 -12.58
CA LEU A 91 -16.14 0.09 -11.66
C LEU A 91 -15.91 1.52 -12.16
N ALA A 92 -14.71 1.83 -12.64
CA ALA A 92 -14.42 3.15 -13.21
C ALA A 92 -15.30 3.46 -14.42
N MET A 93 -15.51 2.47 -15.29
CA MET A 93 -16.37 2.62 -16.47
C MET A 93 -17.85 2.78 -16.08
N ALA A 94 -18.33 2.01 -15.09
CA ALA A 94 -19.68 2.17 -14.55
C ALA A 94 -19.89 3.58 -13.98
N PHE A 95 -18.93 4.09 -13.20
CA PHE A 95 -18.98 5.45 -12.67
C PHE A 95 -18.95 6.52 -13.76
N PHE A 96 -18.10 6.34 -14.79
CA PHE A 96 -18.02 7.24 -15.94
C PHE A 96 -19.36 7.40 -16.66
N HIS A 97 -20.12 6.32 -16.78
CA HIS A 97 -21.46 6.30 -17.36
C HIS A 97 -22.59 6.57 -16.35
N ARG A 98 -22.28 7.01 -15.13
CA ARG A 98 -23.27 7.29 -14.07
C ARG A 98 -24.18 6.10 -13.78
N TYR A 99 -23.61 4.90 -13.74
CA TYR A 99 -24.30 3.64 -13.48
C TYR A 99 -25.29 3.21 -14.57
N ASP A 100 -25.20 3.79 -15.77
CA ASP A 100 -25.90 3.27 -16.96
C ASP A 100 -25.12 2.09 -17.55
N TYR A 101 -25.44 0.87 -17.08
CA TYR A 101 -24.71 -0.34 -17.44
C TYR A 101 -24.83 -0.70 -18.92
N GLU A 102 -25.94 -0.39 -19.58
CA GLU A 102 -26.10 -0.68 -21.00
C GLU A 102 -25.20 0.20 -21.87
N LYS A 103 -25.10 1.49 -21.55
CA LYS A 103 -24.11 2.37 -22.21
C LYS A 103 -22.68 1.93 -21.91
N ALA A 104 -22.39 1.60 -20.64
CA ALA A 104 -21.06 1.16 -20.25
C ALA A 104 -20.64 -0.11 -21.01
N LYS A 105 -21.53 -1.11 -21.16
CA LYS A 105 -21.27 -2.35 -21.91
C LYS A 105 -20.94 -2.08 -23.39
N GLN A 106 -21.60 -1.11 -24.02
CA GLN A 106 -21.34 -0.76 -25.42
C GLN A 106 -19.94 -0.15 -25.61
N ASP A 107 -19.47 0.62 -24.63
CA ASP A 107 -18.18 1.28 -24.69
C ASP A 107 -17.00 0.43 -24.19
N LEU A 108 -17.24 -0.70 -23.51
CA LEU A 108 -16.18 -1.60 -23.06
C LEU A 108 -15.23 -2.04 -24.21
N ALA A 109 -15.77 -2.29 -25.40
CA ALA A 109 -14.97 -2.69 -26.56
C ALA A 109 -14.06 -1.56 -27.06
N ASN A 110 -14.50 -0.31 -26.91
CA ASN A 110 -13.77 0.88 -27.39
C ASN A 110 -12.58 1.23 -26.48
N TYR A 111 -12.69 0.92 -25.19
CA TYR A 111 -11.69 1.23 -24.17
C TYR A 111 -10.93 0.00 -23.67
N ALA A 112 -11.01 -1.13 -24.39
CA ALA A 112 -10.37 -2.38 -24.00
C ALA A 112 -8.87 -2.14 -23.68
N PRO A 113 -8.40 -2.49 -22.46
CA PRO A 113 -7.02 -2.29 -22.07
C PRO A 113 -6.09 -3.04 -23.01
N VAL A 114 -5.03 -2.37 -23.47
CA VAL A 114 -3.93 -3.08 -24.14
C VAL A 114 -3.27 -3.97 -23.09
N LEU A 115 -3.45 -5.28 -23.20
CA LEU A 115 -2.78 -6.24 -22.33
C LEU A 115 -1.27 -6.10 -22.54
N GLU A 116 -0.54 -5.73 -21.48
CA GLU A 116 0.92 -5.71 -21.53
C GLU A 116 1.44 -7.16 -21.50
N GLU A 117 1.42 -7.82 -22.66
CA GLU A 117 1.76 -9.23 -22.76
C GLU A 117 3.23 -9.49 -22.44
N TRP A 118 3.48 -10.35 -21.45
CA TRP A 118 4.80 -10.87 -21.16
C TRP A 118 5.04 -12.12 -21.99
N THR A 119 5.95 -12.02 -22.96
CA THR A 119 6.27 -13.17 -23.79
C THR A 119 7.14 -14.17 -23.03
N LYS A 120 7.19 -15.44 -23.49
CA LYS A 120 8.09 -16.46 -22.93
C LYS A 120 9.56 -15.99 -22.95
N LYS A 121 9.93 -15.20 -23.95
CA LYS A 121 11.26 -14.58 -24.06
C LYS A 121 11.46 -13.52 -22.98
N ASP A 122 10.49 -12.63 -22.78
CA ASP A 122 10.57 -11.60 -21.72
C ASP A 122 10.72 -12.23 -20.33
N ILE A 123 9.97 -13.31 -20.06
CA ILE A 123 10.06 -14.06 -18.79
C ILE A 123 11.46 -14.69 -18.62
N ALA A 124 12.03 -15.26 -19.68
CA ALA A 124 13.38 -15.83 -19.63
C ALA A 124 14.44 -14.76 -19.38
N ASP A 125 14.33 -13.63 -20.07
CA ASP A 125 15.23 -12.47 -19.93
C ASP A 125 15.12 -11.84 -18.54
N PHE A 126 13.90 -11.73 -18.00
CA PHE A 126 13.64 -11.27 -16.64
C PHE A 126 14.26 -12.19 -15.58
N ARG A 127 14.04 -13.51 -15.68
CA ARG A 127 14.64 -14.50 -14.75
C ARG A 127 16.16 -14.45 -14.78
N ARG A 128 16.75 -14.29 -15.97
CA ARG A 128 18.19 -14.10 -16.14
C ARG A 128 18.65 -12.80 -15.48
N GLY A 129 17.94 -11.70 -15.69
CA GLY A 129 18.19 -10.41 -15.05
C GLY A 129 18.13 -10.47 -13.52
N LEU A 130 17.12 -11.14 -12.96
CA LEU A 130 16.99 -11.38 -11.52
C LEU A 130 18.20 -12.12 -10.94
N LYS A 131 18.66 -13.19 -11.61
CA LYS A 131 19.84 -13.97 -11.18
C LYS A 131 21.12 -13.13 -11.17
N LEU A 132 21.30 -12.27 -12.18
CA LEU A 132 22.50 -11.45 -12.35
C LEU A 132 22.52 -10.20 -11.45
N TYR A 133 21.37 -9.54 -11.26
CA TYR A 133 21.31 -8.21 -10.66
C TYR A 133 20.53 -8.12 -9.35
N ARG A 134 19.92 -9.23 -8.88
CA ARG A 134 19.35 -9.41 -7.52
C ARG A 134 18.55 -8.21 -6.97
N GLY A 135 17.67 -7.62 -7.79
CA GLY A 135 16.80 -6.50 -7.38
C GLY A 135 17.17 -5.12 -7.94
N ASN A 136 18.23 -5.00 -8.76
CA ASN A 136 18.47 -3.75 -9.50
C ASN A 136 17.59 -3.66 -10.76
N PHE A 137 16.34 -3.21 -10.60
CA PHE A 137 15.36 -3.14 -11.70
C PHE A 137 15.79 -2.25 -12.85
N LYS A 138 16.56 -1.19 -12.60
CA LYS A 138 17.08 -0.34 -13.68
C LYS A 138 18.04 -1.12 -14.60
N LYS A 139 18.83 -2.04 -14.04
CA LYS A 139 19.70 -2.92 -14.85
C LYS A 139 18.91 -4.02 -15.55
N ILE A 140 17.90 -4.57 -14.89
CA ILE A 140 16.99 -5.55 -15.51
C ILE A 140 16.21 -4.92 -16.67
N GLN A 141 15.74 -3.67 -16.52
CA GLN A 141 15.06 -2.93 -17.57
C GLN A 141 15.93 -2.70 -18.81
N LYS A 142 17.24 -2.57 -18.65
CA LYS A 142 18.14 -2.49 -19.82
C LYS A 142 18.14 -3.77 -20.67
N MET A 143 17.78 -4.91 -20.10
CA MET A 143 17.60 -6.17 -20.84
C MET A 143 16.20 -6.28 -21.46
N LEU A 144 15.24 -5.50 -20.97
CA LEU A 144 13.84 -5.45 -21.40
C LEU A 144 13.42 -3.99 -21.66
N PRO A 145 14.02 -3.31 -22.67
CA PRO A 145 13.85 -1.87 -22.86
C PRO A 145 12.41 -1.46 -23.18
N HIS A 146 11.62 -2.38 -23.72
CA HIS A 146 10.19 -2.21 -24.01
C HIS A 146 9.29 -2.37 -22.78
N LYS A 147 9.80 -2.88 -21.66
CA LYS A 147 9.04 -3.02 -20.41
C LYS A 147 9.29 -1.83 -19.49
N LYS A 148 8.20 -1.30 -18.92
CA LYS A 148 8.30 -0.24 -17.90
C LYS A 148 8.83 -0.83 -16.59
N ILE A 149 9.55 -0.03 -15.82
CA ILE A 149 10.12 -0.49 -14.53
C ILE A 149 9.05 -0.95 -13.54
N GLY A 150 7.85 -0.34 -13.58
CA GLY A 150 6.70 -0.77 -12.79
C GLY A 150 6.20 -2.16 -13.18
N SER A 151 6.15 -2.47 -14.48
CA SER A 151 5.79 -3.80 -14.99
C SER A 151 6.78 -4.86 -14.52
N ILE A 152 8.08 -4.56 -14.56
CA ILE A 152 9.15 -5.45 -14.07
C ILE A 152 9.03 -5.70 -12.57
N ALA A 153 8.72 -4.68 -11.77
CA ALA A 153 8.52 -4.81 -10.34
C ALA A 153 7.26 -5.64 -10.02
N SER A 154 6.16 -5.40 -10.74
CA SER A 154 4.92 -6.18 -10.62
C SER A 154 5.15 -7.65 -10.96
N GLU A 155 5.96 -7.94 -11.97
CA GLU A 155 6.29 -9.30 -12.39
C GLU A 155 7.14 -10.03 -11.33
N GLU A 156 8.03 -9.32 -10.63
CA GLU A 156 8.72 -9.90 -9.47
C GLU A 156 7.75 -10.24 -8.33
N GLN A 157 6.81 -9.36 -8.04
CA GLN A 157 5.78 -9.58 -7.01
C GLN A 157 4.92 -10.81 -7.35
N ALA A 158 4.50 -10.95 -8.61
CA ALA A 158 3.77 -12.13 -9.08
C ALA A 158 4.61 -13.40 -8.95
N LEU A 159 5.89 -13.35 -9.32
CA LEU A 159 6.80 -14.48 -9.16
C LEU A 159 6.98 -14.86 -7.68
N ALA A 160 7.13 -13.87 -6.80
CA ALA A 160 7.24 -14.07 -5.36
C ALA A 160 5.96 -14.73 -4.80
N MET A 161 4.78 -14.23 -5.17
CA MET A 161 3.49 -14.81 -4.82
C MET A 161 3.36 -16.25 -5.35
N ALA A 162 3.82 -16.54 -6.56
CA ALA A 162 3.79 -17.90 -7.12
C ALA A 162 4.59 -18.90 -6.27
N PHE A 163 5.73 -18.50 -5.68
CA PHE A 163 6.46 -19.35 -4.73
C PHE A 163 5.63 -19.65 -3.47
N PHE A 164 4.85 -18.69 -2.97
CA PHE A 164 3.93 -18.90 -1.85
C PHE A 164 2.74 -19.81 -2.23
N HIS A 165 2.23 -19.68 -3.45
CA HIS A 165 1.12 -20.51 -3.97
C HIS A 165 1.55 -21.91 -4.46
N ARG A 166 2.72 -22.43 -4.05
CA ARG A 166 3.25 -23.73 -4.51
C ARG A 166 3.42 -23.83 -6.04
N TYR A 167 3.95 -22.76 -6.65
CA TYR A 167 4.25 -22.63 -8.08
C TYR A 167 3.06 -22.41 -9.02
N ASP A 168 1.88 -22.06 -8.49
CA ASP A 168 0.76 -21.62 -9.31
C ASP A 168 0.91 -20.13 -9.67
N TYR A 169 1.51 -19.88 -10.83
CA TYR A 169 1.83 -18.54 -11.31
C TYR A 169 0.61 -17.77 -11.82
N GLU A 170 -0.35 -18.46 -12.46
CA GLU A 170 -1.58 -17.82 -12.93
C GLU A 170 -2.45 -17.40 -11.74
N LYS A 171 -2.57 -18.28 -10.73
CA LYS A 171 -3.23 -17.92 -9.48
C LYS A 171 -2.53 -16.76 -8.77
N ALA A 172 -1.20 -16.74 -8.75
CA ALA A 172 -0.45 -15.63 -8.16
C ALA A 172 -0.66 -14.30 -8.89
N LYS A 173 -0.79 -14.30 -10.22
CA LYS A 173 -1.14 -13.10 -10.99
C LYS A 173 -2.55 -12.62 -10.68
N GLN A 174 -3.51 -13.53 -10.60
CA GLN A 174 -4.89 -13.23 -10.23
C GLN A 174 -5.00 -12.68 -8.80
N ASP A 175 -4.30 -13.31 -7.85
CA ASP A 175 -4.28 -12.88 -6.45
C ASP A 175 -3.53 -11.54 -6.29
N LEU A 176 -2.49 -11.26 -7.10
CA LEU A 176 -1.83 -9.94 -7.14
C LEU A 176 -2.76 -8.83 -7.64
N ALA A 177 -3.58 -9.12 -8.66
CA ALA A 177 -4.58 -8.17 -9.16
C ALA A 177 -5.64 -7.85 -8.10
N ASN A 178 -5.98 -8.83 -7.25
CA ASN A 178 -6.94 -8.70 -6.16
C ASN A 178 -6.29 -8.37 -4.79
N TYR A 179 -4.98 -8.09 -4.76
CA TYR A 179 -4.23 -7.92 -3.52
C TYR A 179 -4.53 -6.55 -2.91
N ALA A 180 -5.56 -6.47 -2.08
CA ALA A 180 -5.66 -5.45 -1.05
C ALA A 180 -4.79 -5.91 0.13
N PRO A 181 -3.63 -5.28 0.42
CA PRO A 181 -2.86 -5.65 1.59
C PRO A 181 -3.70 -5.34 2.82
N VAL A 182 -4.33 -6.37 3.39
CA VAL A 182 -4.61 -6.37 4.82
C VAL A 182 -3.22 -6.38 5.44
N LEU A 183 -2.71 -5.20 5.78
CA LEU A 183 -1.47 -5.01 6.51
C LEU A 183 -1.65 -5.60 7.90
N GLU A 184 -1.63 -6.92 7.99
CA GLU A 184 -1.68 -7.63 9.25
C GLU A 184 -0.32 -7.43 9.93
N GLU A 185 -0.23 -6.40 10.78
CA GLU A 185 1.04 -5.92 11.33
C GLU A 185 1.89 -7.06 11.89
N TRP A 186 3.09 -7.23 11.35
CA TRP A 186 4.05 -8.20 11.84
C TRP A 186 4.76 -7.64 13.06
N THR A 187 4.59 -8.28 14.21
CA THR A 187 5.32 -7.90 15.41
C THR A 187 6.79 -8.31 15.33
N LYS A 188 7.66 -7.69 16.13
CA LYS A 188 9.07 -8.09 16.24
C LYS A 188 9.23 -9.57 16.61
N LYS A 189 8.26 -10.13 17.35
CA LYS A 189 8.22 -11.54 17.72
C LYS A 189 7.90 -12.42 16.51
N ASP A 190 6.89 -12.07 15.72
CA ASP A 190 6.53 -12.82 14.50
C ASP A 190 7.71 -12.89 13.52
N ILE A 191 8.42 -11.78 13.34
CA ILE A 191 9.60 -11.70 12.47
C ILE A 191 10.73 -12.60 13.01
N ALA A 192 10.94 -12.62 14.33
CA ALA A 192 11.96 -13.46 14.95
C ALA A 192 11.63 -14.96 14.82
N ASP A 193 10.36 -15.33 15.04
CA ASP A 193 9.90 -16.71 14.96
C ASP A 193 9.89 -17.21 13.51
N PHE A 194 9.55 -16.36 12.54
CA PHE A 194 9.66 -16.67 11.11
C PHE A 194 11.12 -16.88 10.68
N ARG A 195 12.03 -15.98 11.09
CA ARG A 195 13.48 -16.14 10.82
C ARG A 195 14.04 -17.42 11.45
N ARG A 196 13.54 -17.79 12.62
CA ARG A 196 13.88 -19.05 13.28
C ARG A 196 13.36 -20.24 12.49
N GLY A 197 12.10 -20.19 12.04
CA GLY A 197 11.49 -21.20 11.18
C GLY A 197 12.25 -21.41 9.86
N LEU A 198 12.71 -20.33 9.22
CA LEU A 198 13.54 -20.38 8.01
C LEU A 198 14.83 -21.19 8.23
N LYS A 199 15.49 -20.99 9.37
CA LYS A 199 16.71 -21.73 9.75
C LYS A 199 16.40 -23.19 10.09
N LEU A 200 15.37 -23.43 10.90
CA LEU A 200 14.98 -24.77 11.38
C LEU A 200 14.49 -25.68 10.26
N TYR A 201 13.69 -25.14 9.35
CA TYR A 201 13.00 -25.94 8.34
C TYR A 201 13.55 -25.74 6.93
N ARG A 202 14.72 -25.09 6.79
CA ARG A 202 15.41 -24.85 5.52
C ARG A 202 14.47 -24.29 4.44
N GLY A 203 13.60 -23.34 4.83
CA GLY A 203 12.62 -22.74 3.93
C GLY A 203 11.35 -23.57 3.65
N ASN A 204 11.07 -24.63 4.41
CA ASN A 204 9.79 -25.35 4.28
C ASN A 204 8.64 -24.55 4.91
N PHE A 205 8.00 -23.73 4.08
CA PHE A 205 6.95 -22.79 4.51
C PHE A 205 5.71 -23.46 5.14
N LYS A 206 5.37 -24.71 4.79
CA LYS A 206 4.25 -25.41 5.46
C LYS A 206 4.51 -25.63 6.95
N LYS A 207 5.77 -25.92 7.32
CA LYS A 207 6.15 -26.10 8.72
C LYS A 207 6.26 -24.75 9.44
N ILE A 208 6.73 -23.72 8.74
CA ILE A 208 6.84 -22.35 9.27
C ILE A 208 5.45 -21.75 9.50
N GLN A 209 4.50 -21.93 8.58
CA GLN A 209 3.12 -21.46 8.71
C GLN A 209 2.41 -22.12 9.91
N LYS A 210 2.70 -23.41 10.17
CA LYS A 210 2.22 -24.08 11.40
C LYS A 210 2.80 -23.49 12.70
N MET A 211 3.97 -22.84 12.65
CA MET A 211 4.54 -22.15 13.82
C MET A 211 3.89 -20.79 14.07
N LEU A 212 3.26 -20.19 13.06
CA LEU A 212 2.63 -18.88 13.12
C LEU A 212 1.17 -19.02 12.67
N PRO A 213 0.33 -19.78 13.41
CA PRO A 213 -1.04 -20.09 12.99
C PRO A 213 -1.95 -18.86 12.95
N HIS A 214 -1.56 -17.79 13.65
CA HIS A 214 -2.24 -16.49 13.68
C HIS A 214 -1.81 -15.56 12.55
N LYS A 215 -0.87 -15.95 11.67
CA LYS A 215 -0.45 -15.21 10.49
C LYS A 215 -0.89 -15.98 9.24
N LYS A 216 -1.80 -15.41 8.45
CA LYS A 216 -2.38 -16.05 7.26
C LYS A 216 -1.54 -15.83 6.02
#